data_AF-A0A4W5M2H5-F1
#
_entry.id   AF-A0A4W5M2H5-F1
#
_cell.length_a   1.000
_cell.length_b   1.000
_cell.length_c   1.000
_cell.angle_alpha   90.00
_cell.angle_beta   90.00
_cell.angle_gamma   90.00
#
_symmetry.space_group_name_H-M   'P 1'
#
loop_
_entity.id
_entity.type
_entity.pdbx_description
1 polymer ?
#
loop_
_entity_poly.entity_id
_entity_poly.type
_entity_poly.pdbx_seq_one_letter_code
_entity_poly.pdbx_strand_id
1 'polypeptide(L)'
;MVTKKKTVKVEAVVLDKDSLDKLIVSLSVDGGDEWIRQLAQTLQDCLALTDPMQQIQLVKKAGSQLELLSEEETSRGPLLQACLHTMALIYTSLLAKNPLRRASASALSSVPDWLQEQTVSCLSVCLSDCLSTVGSDHSSYPHLIDSITACLDAFPLGERCIHRLLAEVLPFLHKALSEYLQLNRGLAGHHVVQAQLMHSCLAAVKASMLVVQRSQELISAALQAVHPHCTLQLTLSGLLDCYTHILTDGEDHVTPGVYSLGTKRKPTERNVEGPN
;
A
#
# COMPACT_ATOMS: atom_id res chain seq x y z
N MET A 1 -31.38 12.92 -3.85
CA MET A 1 -30.29 12.18 -4.51
C MET A 1 -30.17 10.80 -3.89
N VAL A 2 -30.30 9.73 -4.67
CA VAL A 2 -30.03 8.36 -4.18
C VAL A 2 -28.54 8.10 -4.34
N THR A 3 -27.82 7.96 -3.23
CA THR A 3 -26.42 7.51 -3.26
C THR A 3 -26.36 6.06 -3.71
N LYS A 4 -25.91 5.81 -4.94
CA LYS A 4 -25.62 4.43 -5.40
C LYS A 4 -24.57 3.82 -4.47
N LYS A 5 -25.02 2.92 -3.58
CA LYS A 5 -24.18 2.16 -2.66
C LYS A 5 -23.18 1.37 -3.49
N LYS A 6 -21.92 1.83 -3.53
CA LYS A 6 -20.85 1.23 -4.34
C LYS A 6 -20.65 -0.19 -3.82
N THR A 7 -21.09 -1.19 -4.59
CA THR A 7 -20.98 -2.59 -4.21
C THR A 7 -19.52 -2.94 -4.06
N VAL A 8 -19.15 -3.40 -2.86
CA VAL A 8 -17.79 -3.88 -2.61
C VAL A 8 -17.62 -5.17 -3.39
N LYS A 9 -16.75 -5.16 -4.40
CA LYS A 9 -16.42 -6.35 -5.18
C LYS A 9 -15.64 -7.28 -4.25
N VAL A 10 -16.18 -8.47 -4.03
CA VAL A 10 -15.49 -9.54 -3.30
C VAL A 10 -14.72 -10.33 -4.35
N GLU A 11 -13.40 -10.41 -4.20
CA GLU A 11 -12.51 -11.11 -5.12
C GLU A 11 -11.83 -12.25 -4.35
N ALA A 12 -11.68 -13.40 -4.99
CA ALA A 12 -10.96 -14.53 -4.40
C ALA A 12 -9.45 -14.22 -4.34
N VAL A 13 -8.70 -14.91 -3.48
CA VAL A 13 -7.24 -14.87 -3.59
C VAL A 13 -6.83 -15.55 -4.90
N VAL A 14 -5.99 -14.85 -5.67
CA VAL A 14 -5.43 -15.35 -6.93
C VAL A 14 -3.92 -15.33 -6.77
N LEU A 15 -3.33 -16.52 -6.71
CA LEU A 15 -1.88 -16.72 -6.67
C LEU A 15 -1.41 -17.27 -8.02
N ASP A 16 -0.15 -17.04 -8.36
CA ASP A 16 0.46 -17.81 -9.45
C ASP A 16 0.58 -19.29 -9.07
N LYS A 17 0.69 -20.15 -10.09
CA LYS A 17 0.66 -21.60 -9.89
C LYS A 17 1.83 -22.07 -9.03
N ASP A 18 3.03 -21.53 -9.22
CA ASP A 18 4.24 -22.00 -8.54
C ASP A 18 4.19 -21.61 -7.04
N SER A 19 3.65 -20.43 -6.72
CA SER A 19 3.39 -20.02 -5.33
C SER A 19 2.30 -20.88 -4.69
N LEU A 20 1.20 -21.16 -5.40
CA LEU A 20 0.13 -22.03 -4.90
C LEU A 20 0.64 -23.45 -4.61
N ASP A 21 1.34 -24.08 -5.55
CA ASP A 21 1.85 -25.44 -5.41
C ASP A 21 2.85 -25.55 -4.23
N LYS A 22 3.71 -24.53 -4.03
CA LYS A 22 4.63 -24.45 -2.86
C LYS A 22 3.88 -24.38 -1.53
N LEU A 23 2.78 -23.62 -1.45
CA LEU A 23 1.97 -23.50 -0.23
C LEU A 23 1.25 -24.80 0.09
N ILE A 24 0.63 -25.44 -0.91
CA ILE A 24 -0.05 -26.73 -0.72
C ILE A 24 0.95 -27.78 -0.23
N VAL A 25 2.15 -27.86 -0.81
CA VAL A 25 3.23 -28.73 -0.31
C VAL A 25 3.62 -28.39 1.14
N SER A 26 3.75 -27.11 1.48
CA SER A 26 4.13 -26.66 2.83
C SER A 26 3.05 -26.93 3.89
N LEU A 27 1.77 -26.91 3.49
CA LEU A 27 0.62 -27.23 4.35
C LEU A 27 0.33 -28.74 4.42
N SER A 28 0.94 -29.55 3.55
CA SER A 28 0.79 -31.02 3.51
C SER A 28 1.88 -31.77 4.28
N VAL A 29 2.76 -31.06 4.99
CA VAL A 29 3.85 -31.68 5.76
C VAL A 29 3.29 -32.50 6.92
N ASP A 30 3.58 -33.81 6.92
CA ASP A 30 3.20 -34.71 8.01
C ASP A 30 4.05 -34.40 9.26
N GLY A 31 3.44 -33.66 10.19
CA GLY A 31 4.09 -33.22 11.43
C GLY A 31 3.29 -32.12 12.13
N GLY A 32 3.56 -31.91 13.42
CA GLY A 32 2.79 -31.00 14.27
C GLY A 32 1.50 -31.60 14.81
N ASP A 33 0.84 -30.87 15.69
CA ASP A 33 -0.29 -31.35 16.48
C ASP A 33 -1.58 -31.42 15.66
N GLU A 34 -2.54 -32.29 16.05
CA GLU A 34 -3.77 -32.53 15.28
C GLU A 34 -4.56 -31.24 15.00
N TRP A 35 -4.53 -30.30 15.94
CA TRP A 35 -5.13 -28.99 15.78
C TRP A 35 -4.46 -28.15 14.68
N ILE A 36 -3.12 -28.20 14.60
CA ILE A 36 -2.35 -27.50 13.55
C ILE A 36 -2.64 -28.15 12.18
N ARG A 37 -2.78 -29.49 12.11
CA ARG A 37 -3.22 -30.18 10.88
C ARG A 37 -4.61 -29.74 10.45
N GLN A 38 -5.55 -29.58 11.39
CA GLN A 38 -6.90 -29.12 11.08
C GLN A 38 -6.94 -27.65 10.61
N LEU A 39 -6.03 -26.80 11.12
CA LEU A 39 -5.81 -25.44 10.61
C LEU A 39 -5.21 -25.49 9.19
N ALA A 40 -4.18 -26.30 8.96
CA ALA A 40 -3.54 -26.46 7.65
C ALA A 40 -4.54 -26.96 6.59
N GLN A 41 -5.38 -27.94 6.91
CA GLN A 41 -6.45 -28.40 6.03
C GLN A 41 -7.45 -27.29 5.72
N THR A 42 -7.88 -26.51 6.72
CA THR A 42 -8.79 -25.37 6.52
C THR A 42 -8.20 -24.33 5.56
N LEU A 43 -6.88 -24.13 5.59
CA LEU A 43 -6.17 -23.22 4.68
C LEU A 43 -5.98 -23.82 3.28
N GLN A 44 -5.69 -25.12 3.16
CA GLN A 44 -5.68 -25.81 1.87
C GLN A 44 -7.04 -25.76 1.18
N ASP A 45 -8.12 -26.05 1.92
CA ASP A 45 -9.50 -25.93 1.44
C ASP A 45 -9.79 -24.49 0.96
N CYS A 46 -9.29 -23.48 1.69
CA CYS A 46 -9.45 -22.08 1.30
C CYS A 46 -8.73 -21.74 -0.02
N LEU A 47 -7.50 -22.22 -0.21
CA LEU A 47 -6.72 -21.99 -1.42
C LEU A 47 -7.28 -22.76 -2.64
N ALA A 48 -7.94 -23.89 -2.43
CA ALA A 48 -8.57 -24.69 -3.49
C ALA A 48 -9.89 -24.10 -4.04
N LEU A 49 -10.54 -23.18 -3.29
CA LEU A 49 -11.82 -22.60 -3.67
C LEU A 49 -11.68 -21.37 -4.56
N THR A 50 -12.58 -21.24 -5.54
CA THR A 50 -12.74 -20.03 -6.37
C THR A 50 -13.86 -19.11 -5.88
N ASP A 51 -14.66 -19.53 -4.90
CA ASP A 51 -15.75 -18.72 -4.32
C ASP A 51 -15.22 -17.84 -3.17
N PRO A 52 -15.13 -16.51 -3.34
CA PRO A 52 -14.61 -15.63 -2.30
C PRO A 52 -15.48 -15.60 -1.03
N MET A 53 -16.77 -15.90 -1.12
CA MET A 53 -17.65 -15.94 0.06
C MET A 53 -17.35 -17.14 0.96
N GLN A 54 -16.97 -18.28 0.36
CA GLN A 54 -16.53 -19.47 1.08
C GLN A 54 -15.10 -19.29 1.62
N GLN A 55 -14.19 -18.68 0.85
CA GLN A 55 -12.87 -18.29 1.35
C GLN A 55 -12.96 -17.40 2.60
N ILE A 56 -13.90 -16.45 2.64
CA ILE A 56 -14.14 -15.64 3.84
C ILE A 56 -14.56 -16.48 5.04
N GLN A 57 -15.36 -17.55 4.87
CA GLN A 57 -15.72 -18.42 6.00
C GLN A 57 -14.53 -19.27 6.47
N LEU A 58 -13.71 -19.79 5.54
CA LEU A 58 -12.55 -20.59 5.90
C LEU A 58 -11.43 -19.76 6.53
N VAL A 59 -11.18 -18.52 6.07
CA VAL A 59 -10.27 -17.57 6.73
C VAL A 59 -10.75 -17.23 8.15
N LYS A 60 -12.06 -17.05 8.37
CA LYS A 60 -12.61 -16.85 9.71
C LYS A 60 -12.43 -18.08 10.60
N LYS A 61 -12.68 -19.28 10.05
CA LYS A 61 -12.46 -20.56 10.75
C LYS A 61 -10.99 -20.71 11.14
N ALA A 62 -10.07 -20.48 10.20
CA ALA A 62 -8.63 -20.47 10.45
C ALA A 62 -8.22 -19.45 11.52
N GLY A 63 -8.81 -18.25 11.51
CA GLY A 63 -8.66 -17.25 12.58
C GLY A 63 -9.07 -17.78 13.95
N SER A 64 -10.27 -18.34 14.09
CA SER A 64 -10.71 -18.95 15.35
C SER A 64 -9.87 -20.17 15.77
N GLN A 65 -9.29 -20.90 14.82
CA GLN A 65 -8.36 -21.99 15.11
C GLN A 65 -7.01 -21.46 15.63
N LEU A 66 -6.52 -20.33 15.11
CA LEU A 66 -5.30 -19.66 15.61
C LEU A 66 -5.51 -19.03 17.00
N GLU A 67 -6.66 -18.40 17.24
CA GLU A 67 -7.03 -17.75 18.51
C GLU A 67 -7.09 -18.73 19.69
N LEU A 68 -7.45 -19.99 19.44
CA LEU A 68 -7.58 -21.04 20.45
C LEU A 68 -6.26 -21.83 20.71
N LEU A 69 -5.14 -21.46 20.09
CA LEU A 69 -3.85 -22.15 20.31
C LEU A 69 -3.25 -21.83 21.70
N SER A 70 -3.01 -22.88 22.49
CA SER A 70 -2.23 -22.80 23.74
C SER A 70 -0.72 -22.88 23.46
N GLU A 71 0.09 -22.00 24.06
CA GLU A 71 1.56 -22.04 23.92
C GLU A 71 2.16 -23.34 24.47
N GLU A 72 1.54 -23.91 25.51
CA GLU A 72 2.03 -25.09 26.23
C GLU A 72 1.82 -26.39 25.44
N GLU A 73 0.76 -26.43 24.62
CA GLU A 73 0.33 -27.61 23.87
C GLU A 73 0.71 -27.56 22.39
N THR A 74 1.10 -26.39 21.88
CA THR A 74 1.37 -26.18 20.45
C THR A 74 2.85 -26.27 20.14
N SER A 75 3.23 -27.27 19.33
CA SER A 75 4.57 -27.33 18.76
C SER A 75 4.82 -26.13 17.83
N ARG A 76 5.91 -25.38 18.06
CA ARG A 76 6.41 -24.30 17.18
C ARG A 76 7.04 -24.86 15.88
N GLY A 77 6.32 -25.76 15.22
CA GLY A 77 6.78 -26.53 14.06
C GLY A 77 6.65 -25.79 12.72
N PRO A 78 7.24 -26.34 11.65
CA PRO A 78 7.17 -25.77 10.30
C PRO A 78 5.73 -25.67 9.77
N LEU A 79 4.82 -26.55 10.19
CA LEU A 79 3.42 -26.51 9.77
C LEU A 79 2.69 -25.25 10.30
N LEU A 80 2.93 -24.85 11.56
CA LEU A 80 2.36 -23.61 12.11
C LEU A 80 2.91 -22.38 11.36
N GLN A 81 4.20 -22.38 11.05
CA GLN A 81 4.83 -21.34 10.24
C GLN A 81 4.20 -21.27 8.83
N ALA A 82 3.93 -22.41 8.18
CA ALA A 82 3.25 -22.47 6.88
C ALA A 82 1.81 -21.93 6.96
N CYS A 83 1.07 -22.23 8.02
CA CYS A 83 -0.27 -21.69 8.26
C CYS A 83 -0.26 -20.15 8.42
N LEU A 84 0.65 -19.60 9.23
CA LEU A 84 0.79 -18.16 9.41
C LEU A 84 1.26 -17.45 8.13
N HIS A 85 2.21 -18.03 7.42
CA HIS A 85 2.69 -17.51 6.13
C HIS A 85 1.56 -17.50 5.09
N THR A 86 0.73 -18.55 5.02
CA THR A 86 -0.44 -18.59 4.14
C THR A 86 -1.43 -17.48 4.46
N MET A 87 -1.74 -17.24 5.74
CA MET A 87 -2.63 -16.16 6.18
C MET A 87 -2.05 -14.76 5.86
N ALA A 88 -0.75 -14.57 6.05
CA ALA A 88 -0.03 -13.35 5.68
C ALA A 88 -0.04 -13.10 4.16
N LEU A 89 0.09 -14.16 3.36
CA LEU A 89 0.04 -14.08 1.90
C LEU A 89 -1.37 -13.73 1.40
N ILE A 90 -2.42 -14.36 1.94
CA ILE A 90 -3.82 -14.02 1.62
C ILE A 90 -4.09 -12.53 1.96
N TYR A 91 -3.57 -12.03 3.08
CA TYR A 91 -3.71 -10.61 3.44
C TYR A 91 -2.95 -9.69 2.46
N THR A 92 -1.72 -10.02 2.06
CA THR A 92 -0.87 -9.15 1.22
C THR A 92 -1.20 -9.20 -0.28
N SER A 93 -1.81 -10.28 -0.78
CA SER A 93 -2.15 -10.48 -2.20
C SER A 93 -3.48 -9.83 -2.63
N LEU A 94 -4.14 -9.10 -1.74
CA LEU A 94 -5.50 -8.58 -1.95
C LEU A 94 -5.56 -7.06 -1.74
N LEU A 95 -6.45 -6.36 -2.44
CA LEU A 95 -6.71 -4.93 -2.24
C LEU A 95 -7.35 -4.65 -0.86
N ALA A 96 -7.06 -3.51 -0.24
CA ALA A 96 -7.55 -3.12 1.10
C ALA A 96 -9.08 -3.14 1.23
N LYS A 97 -9.78 -2.86 0.12
CA LYS A 97 -11.25 -2.85 0.05
C LYS A 97 -11.87 -4.24 -0.06
N ASN A 98 -11.08 -5.29 -0.28
CA ASN A 98 -11.57 -6.66 -0.39
C ASN A 98 -12.00 -7.20 1.01
N PRO A 99 -13.25 -7.68 1.17
CA PRO A 99 -13.70 -8.27 2.44
C PRO A 99 -12.89 -9.49 2.91
N LEU A 100 -12.28 -10.25 2.00
CA LEU A 100 -11.39 -11.38 2.34
C LEU A 100 -10.09 -10.88 2.99
N ARG A 101 -9.51 -9.78 2.50
CA ARG A 101 -8.37 -9.12 3.17
C ARG A 101 -8.74 -8.64 4.57
N ARG A 102 -9.92 -8.04 4.72
CA ARG A 102 -10.41 -7.59 6.04
C ARG A 102 -10.68 -8.74 7.00
N ALA A 103 -11.17 -9.88 6.50
CA ALA A 103 -11.31 -11.10 7.29
C ALA A 103 -9.94 -11.64 7.73
N SER A 104 -8.95 -11.62 6.83
CA SER A 104 -7.56 -12.03 7.14
C SER A 104 -6.92 -11.11 8.17
N ALA A 105 -7.07 -9.78 8.02
CA ALA A 105 -6.59 -8.80 9.01
C ALA A 105 -7.22 -9.01 10.39
N SER A 106 -8.52 -9.28 10.45
CA SER A 106 -9.23 -9.57 11.70
C SER A 106 -8.73 -10.87 12.33
N ALA A 107 -8.59 -11.94 11.55
CA ALA A 107 -8.07 -13.22 12.02
C ALA A 107 -6.62 -13.13 12.54
N LEU A 108 -5.76 -12.40 11.82
CA LEU A 108 -4.39 -12.12 12.24
C LEU A 108 -4.31 -11.20 13.46
N SER A 109 -5.30 -10.34 13.69
CA SER A 109 -5.36 -9.49 14.89
C SER A 109 -5.80 -10.23 16.15
N SER A 110 -6.48 -11.38 16.00
CA SER A 110 -6.93 -12.24 17.10
C SER A 110 -5.92 -13.32 17.51
N VAL A 111 -4.71 -13.33 16.94
CA VAL A 111 -3.70 -14.33 17.33
C VAL A 111 -3.20 -14.07 18.76
N PRO A 112 -2.92 -15.13 19.56
CA PRO A 112 -2.37 -14.98 20.91
C PRO A 112 -1.06 -14.18 20.94
N ASP A 113 -0.80 -13.46 22.03
CA ASP A 113 0.39 -12.60 22.19
C ASP A 113 1.70 -13.33 21.87
N TRP A 114 1.83 -14.59 22.32
CA TRP A 114 3.01 -15.45 22.10
C TRP A 114 3.26 -15.78 20.61
N LEU A 115 2.24 -15.64 19.75
CA LEU A 115 2.26 -15.93 18.31
C LEU A 115 2.38 -14.66 17.45
N GLN A 116 2.18 -13.46 18.03
CA GLN A 116 2.20 -12.19 17.30
C GLN A 116 3.54 -11.93 16.61
N GLU A 117 4.67 -12.25 17.24
CA GLU A 117 5.99 -11.98 16.66
C GLU A 117 6.27 -12.86 15.44
N GLN A 118 5.87 -14.13 15.49
CA GLN A 118 5.94 -15.04 14.35
C GLN A 118 4.99 -14.60 13.21
N THR A 119 3.81 -14.09 13.57
CA THR A 119 2.85 -13.49 12.64
C THR A 119 3.40 -12.24 11.95
N VAL A 120 4.02 -11.32 12.70
CA VAL A 120 4.67 -10.11 12.16
C VAL A 120 5.85 -10.49 11.26
N SER A 121 6.63 -11.52 11.61
CA SER A 121 7.68 -12.07 10.75
C SER A 121 7.11 -12.56 9.40
N CYS A 122 6.05 -13.37 9.43
CA CYS A 122 5.38 -13.85 8.21
C CYS A 122 4.83 -12.71 7.33
N LEU A 123 4.18 -11.71 7.94
CA LEU A 123 3.71 -10.50 7.25
C LEU A 123 4.86 -9.70 6.63
N SER A 124 6.00 -9.62 7.32
CA SER A 124 7.17 -8.89 6.86
C SER A 124 7.81 -9.56 5.65
N VAL A 125 7.94 -10.90 5.67
CA VAL A 125 8.43 -11.66 4.51
C VAL A 125 7.52 -11.43 3.30
N CYS A 126 6.20 -11.65 3.44
CA CYS A 126 5.28 -11.49 2.30
C CYS A 126 5.28 -10.07 1.72
N LEU A 127 5.35 -9.04 2.57
CA LEU A 127 5.37 -7.65 2.10
C LEU A 127 6.74 -7.27 1.49
N SER A 128 7.85 -7.76 2.04
CA SER A 128 9.21 -7.59 1.48
C SER A 128 9.36 -8.28 0.13
N ASP A 129 8.80 -9.48 -0.05
CA ASP A 129 8.75 -10.17 -1.35
C ASP A 129 7.95 -9.35 -2.38
N CYS A 130 6.80 -8.81 -1.98
CA CYS A 130 5.99 -7.93 -2.82
C CYS A 130 6.70 -6.59 -3.14
N LEU A 131 7.56 -6.06 -2.26
CA LEU A 131 8.38 -4.87 -2.52
C LEU A 131 9.60 -5.17 -3.40
N SER A 132 10.20 -6.35 -3.25
CA SER A 132 11.39 -6.79 -3.99
C SER A 132 11.10 -7.19 -5.43
N THR A 133 9.88 -7.67 -5.70
CA THR A 133 9.38 -7.99 -7.06
C THR A 133 9.04 -6.75 -7.89
N VAL A 134 9.14 -5.54 -7.31
CA VAL A 134 8.90 -4.26 -7.99
C VAL A 134 10.08 -3.88 -8.91
N GLY A 135 10.06 -4.44 -10.12
CA GLY A 135 10.96 -4.05 -11.21
C GLY A 135 10.65 -2.65 -11.77
N SER A 136 10.61 -2.57 -13.10
CA SER A 136 10.25 -1.34 -13.85
C SER A 136 8.76 -1.25 -14.20
N ASP A 137 7.94 -2.23 -13.80
CA ASP A 137 6.49 -2.17 -14.01
C ASP A 137 5.80 -1.37 -12.90
N HIS A 138 5.33 -0.18 -13.25
CA HIS A 138 4.61 0.71 -12.34
C HIS A 138 3.17 0.23 -12.04
N SER A 139 2.65 -0.81 -12.72
CA SER A 139 1.28 -1.29 -12.56
C SER A 139 0.97 -1.80 -11.14
N SER A 140 1.98 -2.33 -10.44
CA SER A 140 1.87 -2.86 -9.08
C SER A 140 1.93 -1.79 -7.97
N TYR A 141 2.39 -0.58 -8.30
CA TYR A 141 2.66 0.47 -7.29
C TYR A 141 1.38 0.86 -6.52
N PRO A 142 0.20 1.08 -7.16
CA PRO A 142 -1.02 1.40 -6.43
C PRO A 142 -1.44 0.30 -5.44
N HIS A 143 -1.25 -0.98 -5.80
CA HIS A 143 -1.55 -2.12 -4.93
C HIS A 143 -0.64 -2.13 -3.69
N LEU A 144 0.66 -1.90 -3.87
CA LEU A 144 1.63 -1.85 -2.77
C LEU A 144 1.42 -0.65 -1.84
N ILE A 145 1.11 0.53 -2.41
CA ILE A 145 0.78 1.74 -1.65
C ILE A 145 -0.50 1.52 -0.82
N ASP A 146 -1.54 0.92 -1.41
CA ASP A 146 -2.78 0.52 -0.72
C ASP A 146 -2.47 -0.52 0.37
N SER A 147 -1.57 -1.46 0.11
CA SER A 147 -1.13 -2.47 1.08
C SER A 147 -0.38 -1.90 2.27
N ILE A 148 0.58 -0.99 2.06
CA ILE A 148 1.30 -0.29 3.13
C ILE A 148 0.32 0.53 3.97
N THR A 149 -0.61 1.25 3.32
CA THR A 149 -1.62 2.07 4.01
C THR A 149 -2.55 1.19 4.86
N ALA A 150 -2.99 0.05 4.34
CA ALA A 150 -3.86 -0.89 5.05
C ALA A 150 -3.17 -1.66 6.18
N CYS A 151 -1.83 -1.72 6.21
CA CYS A 151 -1.10 -2.18 7.39
C CYS A 151 -1.18 -1.18 8.55
N LEU A 152 -1.35 0.13 8.27
CA LEU A 152 -1.43 1.20 9.27
C LEU A 152 -2.88 1.59 9.64
N ASP A 153 -3.88 0.99 8.99
CA ASP A 153 -5.31 1.24 9.22
C ASP A 153 -5.90 0.18 10.16
N ALA A 154 -5.97 0.52 11.45
CA ALA A 154 -6.58 -0.29 12.51
C ALA A 154 -6.07 -1.75 12.62
N PHE A 155 -4.81 -2.00 12.25
CA PHE A 155 -4.18 -3.34 12.29
C PHE A 155 -2.81 -3.30 13.00
N PRO A 156 -2.74 -3.52 14.33
CA PRO A 156 -1.50 -3.35 15.11
C PRO A 156 -0.32 -4.22 14.66
N LEU A 157 -0.58 -5.45 14.19
CA LEU A 157 0.49 -6.31 13.64
C LEU A 157 0.95 -5.86 12.25
N GLY A 158 0.07 -5.22 11.47
CA GLY A 158 0.42 -4.52 10.24
C GLY A 158 1.35 -3.33 10.52
N GLU A 159 1.06 -2.54 11.56
CA GLU A 159 1.90 -1.41 11.96
C GLU A 159 3.31 -1.87 12.41
N ARG A 160 3.39 -2.94 13.22
CA ARG A 160 4.67 -3.59 13.56
C ARG A 160 5.42 -4.13 12.32
N CYS A 161 4.71 -4.64 11.32
CA CYS A 161 5.31 -5.07 10.05
C CYS A 161 5.92 -3.88 9.28
N ILE A 162 5.22 -2.75 9.17
CA ILE A 162 5.76 -1.53 8.53
C ILE A 162 6.96 -0.97 9.31
N HIS A 163 6.94 -1.00 10.64
CA HIS A 163 8.08 -0.62 11.48
C HIS A 163 9.31 -1.50 11.22
N ARG A 164 9.13 -2.82 11.08
CA ARG A 164 10.20 -3.77 10.73
C ARG A 164 10.76 -3.52 9.32
N LEU A 165 9.91 -3.23 8.35
CA LEU A 165 10.28 -3.00 6.95
C LEU A 165 10.57 -1.53 6.61
N LEU A 166 10.73 -0.65 7.59
CA LEU A 166 10.82 0.80 7.37
C LEU A 166 11.94 1.20 6.39
N ALA A 167 13.05 0.46 6.42
CA ALA A 167 14.21 0.64 5.54
C ALA A 167 13.95 0.23 4.07
N GLU A 168 12.90 -0.54 3.78
CA GLU A 168 12.47 -0.92 2.42
C GLU A 168 11.27 -0.07 1.96
N VAL A 169 10.31 0.15 2.87
CA VAL A 169 9.06 0.88 2.61
C VAL A 169 9.32 2.35 2.27
N LEU A 170 10.19 3.06 3.00
CA LEU A 170 10.46 4.47 2.71
C LEU A 170 11.16 4.68 1.35
N PRO A 171 12.23 3.94 0.99
CA PRO A 171 12.82 4.03 -0.35
C PRO A 171 11.86 3.66 -1.48
N PHE A 172 11.01 2.64 -1.29
CA PHE A 172 9.96 2.31 -2.26
C PHE A 172 9.00 3.48 -2.49
N LEU A 173 8.49 4.11 -1.43
CA LEU A 173 7.57 5.24 -1.54
C LEU A 173 8.22 6.47 -2.18
N HIS A 174 9.51 6.71 -1.89
CA HIS A 174 10.29 7.74 -2.56
C HIS A 174 10.48 7.48 -4.07
N LYS A 175 10.82 6.23 -4.44
CA LYS A 175 10.91 5.78 -5.85
C LYS A 175 9.57 5.99 -6.55
N ALA A 176 8.47 5.53 -5.94
CA ALA A 176 7.13 5.65 -6.49
C ALA A 176 6.71 7.11 -6.76
N LEU A 177 6.96 8.02 -5.81
CA LEU A 177 6.69 9.45 -5.99
C LEU A 177 7.55 10.07 -7.09
N SER A 178 8.86 9.77 -7.10
CA SER A 178 9.80 10.26 -8.10
C SER A 178 9.40 9.85 -9.52
N GLU A 179 9.06 8.59 -9.72
CA GLU A 179 8.65 8.05 -11.02
C GLU A 179 7.29 8.59 -11.46
N TYR A 180 6.30 8.73 -10.56
CA TYR A 180 5.03 9.38 -10.89
C TYR A 180 5.21 10.84 -11.32
N LEU A 181 6.13 11.58 -10.70
CA LEU A 181 6.45 12.97 -11.12
C LEU A 181 7.15 13.02 -12.48
N GLN A 182 8.08 12.10 -12.75
CA GLN A 182 8.73 11.99 -14.06
C GLN A 182 7.71 11.64 -15.17
N LEU A 183 6.81 10.69 -14.92
CA LEU A 183 5.76 10.30 -15.85
C LEU A 183 4.77 11.45 -16.11
N ASN A 184 4.42 12.25 -15.09
CA ASN A 184 3.49 13.38 -15.22
C ASN A 184 3.99 14.42 -16.25
N ARG A 185 5.30 14.71 -16.26
CA ARG A 185 5.93 15.63 -17.24
C ARG A 185 5.74 15.17 -18.69
N GLY A 186 5.66 13.87 -18.94
CA GLY A 186 5.41 13.29 -20.27
C GLY A 186 3.95 13.27 -20.71
N LEU A 187 2.99 13.55 -19.81
CA LEU A 187 1.55 13.44 -20.05
C LEU A 187 0.85 14.78 -20.34
N ALA A 188 1.60 15.85 -20.62
CA ALA A 188 1.04 17.13 -21.03
C ALA A 188 0.02 16.96 -22.18
N GLY A 189 -1.16 17.57 -22.05
CA GLY A 189 -2.29 17.43 -22.98
C GLY A 189 -3.11 16.13 -22.86
N HIS A 190 -2.64 15.12 -22.14
CA HIS A 190 -3.31 13.83 -21.97
C HIS A 190 -4.13 13.77 -20.67
N HIS A 191 -5.00 14.76 -20.46
CA HIS A 191 -5.66 15.07 -19.17
C HIS A 191 -6.31 13.87 -18.45
N VAL A 192 -6.87 12.89 -19.17
CA VAL A 192 -7.49 11.69 -18.56
C VAL A 192 -6.44 10.79 -17.90
N VAL A 193 -5.34 10.50 -18.62
CA VAL A 193 -4.25 9.66 -18.11
C VAL A 193 -3.48 10.42 -17.02
N GLN A 194 -3.28 11.72 -17.21
CA GLN A 194 -2.67 12.61 -16.23
C GLN A 194 -3.46 12.63 -14.91
N ALA A 195 -4.78 12.75 -14.96
CA ALA A 195 -5.62 12.71 -13.75
C ALA A 195 -5.56 11.36 -13.02
N GLN A 196 -5.50 10.25 -13.75
CA GLN A 196 -5.31 8.91 -13.17
C GLN A 196 -3.96 8.78 -12.47
N LEU A 197 -2.88 9.23 -13.12
CA LEU A 197 -1.54 9.27 -12.53
C LEU A 197 -1.49 10.15 -11.27
N MET A 198 -2.12 11.32 -11.31
CA MET A 198 -2.18 12.22 -10.14
C MET A 198 -2.98 11.65 -8.97
N HIS A 199 -4.00 10.82 -9.23
CA HIS A 199 -4.65 10.05 -8.16
C HIS A 199 -3.70 9.03 -7.50
N SER A 200 -2.89 8.32 -8.29
CA SER A 200 -1.86 7.41 -7.77
C SER A 200 -0.75 8.14 -7.01
N CYS A 201 -0.32 9.30 -7.53
CA CYS A 201 0.63 10.18 -6.85
C CYS A 201 0.11 10.67 -5.50
N LEU A 202 -1.14 11.16 -5.44
CA LEU A 202 -1.78 11.57 -4.19
C LEU A 202 -1.93 10.42 -3.18
N ALA A 203 -2.16 9.19 -3.65
CA ALA A 203 -2.16 8.01 -2.79
C ALA A 203 -0.76 7.74 -2.21
N ALA A 204 0.29 7.82 -3.04
CA ALA A 204 1.67 7.69 -2.60
C ALA A 204 2.05 8.75 -1.55
N VAL A 205 1.73 10.03 -1.79
CA VAL A 205 1.98 11.14 -0.83
C VAL A 205 1.31 10.86 0.52
N LYS A 206 0.06 10.39 0.52
CA LYS A 206 -0.67 10.06 1.75
C LYS A 206 -0.05 8.88 2.48
N ALA A 207 0.36 7.84 1.76
CA ALA A 207 1.02 6.68 2.35
C ALA A 207 2.38 7.04 2.95
N SER A 208 3.22 7.81 2.24
CA SER A 208 4.53 8.23 2.73
C SER A 208 4.43 9.18 3.93
N MET A 209 3.48 10.13 3.93
CA MET A 209 3.18 10.94 5.11
C MET A 209 2.72 10.09 6.29
N LEU A 210 1.82 9.12 6.08
CA LEU A 210 1.31 8.25 7.14
C LEU A 210 2.41 7.35 7.73
N VAL A 211 3.26 6.74 6.90
CA VAL A 211 4.41 5.93 7.35
C VAL A 211 5.37 6.75 8.19
N VAL A 212 5.73 7.96 7.75
CA VAL A 212 6.61 8.87 8.52
C VAL A 212 5.95 9.28 9.84
N GLN A 213 4.65 9.62 9.84
CA GLN A 213 3.91 9.99 11.05
C GLN A 213 3.78 8.84 12.07
N ARG A 214 3.59 7.60 11.60
CA ARG A 214 3.49 6.41 12.47
C ARG A 214 4.84 5.83 12.90
N SER A 215 5.95 6.32 12.35
CA SER A 215 7.30 5.79 12.63
C SER A 215 8.24 6.85 13.21
N GLN A 216 7.73 7.97 13.71
CA GLN A 216 8.53 9.14 14.13
C GLN A 216 9.62 8.80 15.15
N GLU A 217 9.32 7.97 16.15
CA GLU A 217 10.29 7.57 17.18
C GLU A 217 11.42 6.72 16.59
N LEU A 218 11.09 5.74 15.75
CA LEU A 218 12.05 4.87 15.06
C LEU A 218 12.93 5.66 14.09
N ILE A 219 12.32 6.58 13.31
CA ILE A 219 13.04 7.49 12.42
C ILE A 219 13.99 8.39 13.21
N SER A 220 13.52 8.97 14.32
CA SER A 220 14.33 9.85 15.17
C SER A 220 15.52 9.11 15.78
N ALA A 221 15.31 7.91 16.32
CA ALA A 221 16.38 7.07 16.86
C ALA A 221 17.38 6.66 15.76
N ALA A 222 16.91 6.27 14.58
CA ALA A 222 17.76 5.91 13.45
C ALA A 222 18.57 7.11 12.89
N LEU A 223 18.00 8.32 12.89
CA LEU A 223 18.73 9.53 12.49
C LEU A 223 19.77 9.98 13.53
N GLN A 224 19.52 9.75 14.83
CA GLN A 224 20.47 10.05 15.89
C GLN A 224 21.63 9.05 15.97
N ALA A 225 21.39 7.78 15.63
CA ALA A 225 22.36 6.70 15.76
C ALA A 225 23.39 6.61 14.61
N VAL A 226 23.22 7.37 13.51
CA VAL A 226 23.99 7.15 12.27
C VAL A 226 24.78 8.40 11.86
N HIS A 227 25.89 8.17 11.16
CA HIS A 227 26.70 9.18 10.48
C HIS A 227 25.86 10.07 9.53
N PRO A 228 26.31 11.33 9.27
CA PRO A 228 25.67 12.19 8.27
C PRO A 228 25.61 11.53 6.89
N HIS A 229 24.51 11.75 6.17
CA HIS A 229 24.19 11.18 4.85
C HIS A 229 23.85 9.68 4.83
N CYS A 230 23.19 9.18 5.88
CA CYS A 230 22.64 7.82 5.85
C CYS A 230 21.51 7.65 4.82
N THR A 231 21.28 6.42 4.33
CA THR A 231 20.25 6.10 3.33
C THR A 231 18.85 6.57 3.74
N LEU A 232 18.52 6.50 5.03
CA LEU A 232 17.26 6.99 5.57
C LEU A 232 17.14 8.52 5.45
N GLN A 233 18.20 9.27 5.80
CA GLN A 233 18.24 10.73 5.67
C GLN A 233 18.07 11.14 4.20
N LEU A 234 18.82 10.50 3.28
CA LEU A 234 18.71 10.77 1.83
C LEU A 234 17.31 10.48 1.29
N THR A 235 16.68 9.39 1.75
CA THR A 235 15.30 9.04 1.37
C THR A 235 14.29 10.06 1.89
N LEU A 236 14.44 10.53 3.13
CA LEU A 236 13.56 11.57 3.70
C LEU A 236 13.75 12.93 3.00
N SER A 237 14.97 13.31 2.65
CA SER A 237 15.24 14.48 1.81
C SER A 237 14.56 14.37 0.45
N GLY A 238 14.73 13.25 -0.26
CA GLY A 238 14.09 13.04 -1.56
C GLY A 238 12.55 13.03 -1.51
N LEU A 239 11.96 12.53 -0.42
CA LEU A 239 10.51 12.67 -0.18
C LEU A 239 10.09 14.13 -0.01
N LEU A 240 10.86 14.95 0.72
CA LEU A 240 10.60 16.39 0.86
C LEU A 240 10.76 17.14 -0.47
N ASP A 241 11.74 16.77 -1.28
CA ASP A 241 11.93 17.31 -2.63
C ASP A 241 10.73 16.98 -3.53
N CYS A 242 10.23 15.73 -3.48
CA CYS A 242 9.02 15.31 -4.19
C CYS A 242 7.78 16.13 -3.74
N TYR A 243 7.58 16.30 -2.43
CA TYR A 243 6.45 17.11 -1.93
C TYR A 243 6.58 18.58 -2.33
N THR A 244 7.79 19.13 -2.31
CA THR A 244 8.06 20.51 -2.71
C THR A 244 7.71 20.70 -4.18
N HIS A 245 8.18 19.80 -5.06
CA HIS A 245 7.84 19.83 -6.48
C HIS A 245 6.33 19.75 -6.73
N ILE A 246 5.59 18.89 -6.01
CA ILE A 246 4.13 18.77 -6.09
C ILE A 246 3.43 20.08 -5.70
N LEU A 247 3.95 20.79 -4.70
CA LEU A 247 3.38 22.05 -4.22
C LEU A 247 3.74 23.24 -5.12
N THR A 248 4.90 23.23 -5.80
CA THR A 248 5.34 24.33 -6.66
C THR A 248 4.91 24.21 -8.13
N ASP A 249 4.70 22.99 -8.67
CA ASP A 249 4.22 22.78 -10.06
C ASP A 249 2.86 23.44 -10.35
N GLY A 250 2.12 23.81 -9.29
CA GLY A 250 0.85 24.53 -9.40
C GLY A 250 0.96 25.98 -9.86
N GLU A 251 2.15 26.59 -9.88
CA GLU A 251 2.32 28.03 -10.19
C GLU A 251 2.74 28.31 -11.65
N ASP A 252 3.38 27.35 -12.33
CA ASP A 252 3.94 27.52 -13.70
C ASP A 252 2.90 27.45 -14.84
N HIS A 253 1.60 27.41 -14.52
CA HIS A 253 0.51 27.50 -15.51
C HIS A 253 -0.11 28.90 -15.66
N VAL A 254 0.44 29.92 -15.00
CA VAL A 254 0.14 31.33 -15.33
C VAL A 254 1.03 31.79 -16.48
N THR A 255 0.53 31.65 -17.72
CA THR A 255 1.19 32.13 -18.94
C THR A 255 1.55 33.63 -18.87
N PRO A 256 2.85 34.02 -18.94
CA PRO A 256 3.24 35.42 -19.04
C PRO A 256 3.19 35.88 -20.50
N GLY A 257 2.07 36.52 -20.87
CA GLY A 257 1.78 37.03 -22.22
C GLY A 257 0.36 36.64 -22.64
N VAL A 258 -0.51 37.54 -23.09
CA VAL A 258 -0.24 38.70 -23.95
C VAL A 258 -0.99 39.95 -23.49
N TYR A 259 -0.27 41.01 -23.14
CA TYR A 259 -0.76 42.40 -23.22
C TYR A 259 0.08 43.20 -24.22
N SER A 260 -0.07 42.85 -25.51
CA SER A 260 0.44 43.69 -26.61
C SER A 260 -0.44 44.93 -26.80
N LEU A 261 0.20 46.01 -27.23
CA LEU A 261 -0.37 47.36 -27.33
C LEU A 261 -1.67 47.40 -28.14
N GLY A 262 -2.74 47.88 -27.48
CA GLY A 262 -4.01 48.25 -28.12
C GLY A 262 -4.28 49.75 -28.02
N THR A 263 -3.46 50.59 -28.64
CA THR A 263 -3.67 52.05 -28.69
C THR A 263 -4.91 52.44 -29.52
N LYS A 264 -6.10 52.32 -28.92
CA LYS A 264 -7.31 52.99 -29.43
C LYS A 264 -7.25 54.47 -29.09
N ARG A 265 -6.76 55.28 -30.05
CA ARG A 265 -6.98 56.74 -30.04
C ARG A 265 -8.48 57.01 -29.98
N LYS A 266 -8.95 57.73 -28.96
CA LYS A 266 -10.27 58.38 -29.01
C LYS A 266 -10.21 59.51 -30.04
N PRO A 267 -11.18 59.65 -30.96
CA PRO A 267 -11.35 60.87 -31.74
C PRO A 267 -11.74 62.02 -30.81
N THR A 268 -11.21 63.20 -31.07
CA THR A 268 -11.45 64.40 -30.27
C THR A 268 -12.63 65.17 -30.86
N GLU A 269 -13.77 65.22 -30.18
CA GLU A 269 -14.79 66.22 -30.51
C GLU A 269 -14.30 67.59 -30.03
N ARG A 270 -14.12 68.52 -30.97
CA ARG A 270 -13.89 69.94 -30.68
C ARG A 270 -14.57 70.80 -31.77
N ASN A 271 -15.82 71.18 -31.51
CA ASN A 271 -16.61 72.06 -32.39
C ASN A 271 -16.43 73.54 -31.99
N VAL A 272 -15.62 74.30 -32.75
CA VAL A 272 -15.49 75.78 -32.80
C VAL A 272 -14.75 76.13 -34.13
N GLU A 273 -15.11 77.09 -35.01
CA GLU A 273 -16.35 77.82 -35.34
C GLU A 273 -16.19 78.47 -36.75
N GLY A 274 -17.28 78.67 -37.50
CA GLY A 274 -17.36 79.55 -38.69
C GLY A 274 -16.72 79.04 -40.01
N PRO A 275 -16.96 79.73 -41.17
CA PRO A 275 -17.60 81.04 -41.32
C PRO A 275 -18.83 81.10 -42.28
N ASN A 276 -19.75 82.01 -42.00
CA ASN A 276 -20.38 82.97 -42.93
C ASN A 276 -21.26 83.95 -42.15
#